data_AF-A0A1C3KDI0-F1
#
_entry.id   AF-A0A1C3KDI0-F1
#
_cell.length_a   1.000
_cell.length_b   1.000
_cell.length_c   1.000
_cell.angle_alpha   90.00
_cell.angle_beta   90.00
_cell.angle_gamma   90.00
#
_symmetry.space_group_name_H-M   'P 1'
#
loop_
_entity.id
_entity.type
_entity.pdbx_description
1 polymer ?
#
loop_
_entity_poly.entity_id
_entity_poly.type
_entity_poly.pdbx_seq_one_letter_code
_entity_poly.pdbx_strand_id
1 'polypeptide(L)'
;MRAGFGGGVVVDYPNSTKSKKYYLCLWEGSSMVSHPPNQIEYEEDEVISLERRSHNKKAKKQIKKNKEWIMKKKEQRRMKGLHVKRDSKYTGRKRKGRF
;
A
#
# COMPACT_ATOMS: atom_id res chain seq x y z
N MET A 1 -26.65 13.46 20.87
CA MET A 1 -27.01 14.36 19.76
C MET A 1 -26.60 13.70 18.45
N ARG A 2 -27.55 13.05 17.76
CA ARG A 2 -27.37 12.60 16.36
C ARG A 2 -27.64 13.82 15.47
N ALA A 3 -26.76 14.11 14.52
CA ALA A 3 -26.78 15.33 13.72
C ALA A 3 -27.94 15.43 12.70
N GLY A 4 -28.99 14.60 12.80
CA GLY A 4 -30.19 14.67 11.95
C GLY A 4 -30.02 14.22 10.50
N PHE A 5 -28.81 13.92 10.04
CA PHE A 5 -28.56 13.38 8.70
C PHE A 5 -28.91 11.90 8.61
N GLY A 6 -29.65 11.52 7.56
CA GLY A 6 -29.70 10.13 7.11
C GLY A 6 -28.55 9.87 6.13
N GLY A 7 -28.21 8.61 5.90
CA GLY A 7 -27.04 8.30 5.11
C GLY A 7 -26.72 6.82 4.96
N GLY A 8 -25.73 6.53 4.13
CA GLY A 8 -25.13 5.21 3.96
C GLY A 8 -23.71 5.29 3.44
N VAL A 9 -22.97 4.18 3.55
CA VAL A 9 -21.63 4.05 2.97
C VAL A 9 -21.75 3.31 1.64
N VAL A 10 -21.27 3.93 0.56
CA VAL A 10 -21.14 3.31 -0.77
C VAL A 10 -19.68 2.90 -0.96
N VAL A 11 -19.45 1.65 -1.36
CA VAL A 11 -18.11 1.10 -1.57
C VAL A 11 -17.93 0.83 -3.06
N ASP A 12 -16.99 1.55 -3.67
CA ASP A 12 -16.54 1.29 -5.03
C ASP A 12 -15.39 0.26 -5.00
N TYR A 13 -15.42 -0.72 -5.90
CA TYR A 13 -14.56 -1.91 -5.93
C TYR A 13 -14.50 -2.69 -4.60
N PRO A 14 -15.61 -3.30 -4.14
CA PRO A 14 -15.69 -3.97 -2.85
C PRO A 14 -14.75 -5.18 -2.71
N ASN A 15 -14.37 -5.81 -3.81
CA ASN A 15 -13.46 -6.98 -3.79
C ASN A 15 -11.98 -6.59 -4.01
N SER A 16 -11.70 -5.36 -4.43
CA SER A 16 -10.32 -4.88 -4.58
C SER A 16 -9.76 -4.44 -3.24
N THR A 17 -8.48 -4.68 -2.98
CA THR A 17 -7.78 -4.08 -1.82
C THR A 17 -6.99 -2.83 -2.19
N LYS A 18 -6.73 -2.62 -3.49
CA LYS A 18 -5.89 -1.53 -4.02
C LYS A 18 -6.71 -0.32 -4.46
N SER A 19 -7.87 -0.56 -5.07
CA SER A 19 -8.74 0.48 -5.64
C SER A 19 -10.04 0.67 -4.86
N LYS A 20 -10.20 0.01 -3.71
CA LYS A 20 -11.38 0.18 -2.86
C LYS A 20 -11.49 1.62 -2.41
N LYS A 21 -12.63 2.23 -2.70
CA LYS A 21 -12.96 3.61 -2.32
C LYS A 21 -14.25 3.59 -1.52
N TYR A 22 -14.26 4.32 -0.40
CA TYR A 22 -15.42 4.44 0.49
C TYR A 22 -15.98 5.85 0.37
N TYR A 23 -17.28 5.96 0.12
CA TYR A 23 -18.00 7.22 0.05
C TYR A 23 -19.06 7.24 1.15
N LEU A 24 -18.98 8.22 2.06
CA LEU A 24 -20.04 8.48 3.02
C LEU A 24 -21.04 9.44 2.38
N CYS A 25 -22.22 8.94 2.05
CA CYS A 25 -23.29 9.73 1.44
C CYS A 25 -24.28 10.14 2.54
N LEU A 26 -24.44 11.46 2.74
CA LEU A 26 -25.34 12.03 3.75
C LEU A 26 -26.45 12.83 3.06
N TRP A 27 -27.65 12.75 3.59
CA TRP A 27 -28.80 13.57 3.21
C TRP A 27 -29.38 14.27 4.43
N GLU A 28 -29.79 15.53 4.24
CA GLU A 28 -30.55 16.29 5.23
C GLU A 28 -32.05 16.14 4.99
N GLY A 29 -32.84 16.09 6.06
CA GLY A 29 -34.28 15.88 5.99
C GLY A 29 -34.72 14.51 6.52
N SER A 30 -35.80 14.53 7.28
CA SER A 30 -36.37 13.42 8.05
C SER A 30 -36.53 12.11 7.26
N SER A 31 -36.36 11.01 7.99
CA SER A 31 -36.42 9.61 7.57
C SER A 31 -37.59 9.26 6.64
N MET A 32 -37.31 9.03 5.37
CA MET A 32 -37.99 7.97 4.62
C MET A 32 -36.92 7.05 4.06
N VAL A 33 -37.09 5.78 4.36
CA VAL A 33 -36.25 4.66 3.98
C VAL A 33 -36.02 4.72 2.47
N SER A 34 -34.84 5.16 2.05
CA SER A 34 -34.35 4.87 0.71
C SER A 34 -33.28 3.83 0.90
N HIS A 35 -33.67 2.58 0.66
CA HIS A 35 -32.72 1.48 0.55
C HIS A 35 -31.61 1.92 -0.41
N PRO A 36 -30.31 1.76 -0.06
CA PRO A 36 -29.26 2.11 -0.99
C PRO A 36 -29.49 1.33 -2.30
N PRO A 37 -29.33 1.96 -3.47
CA PRO A 37 -29.54 1.28 -4.74
C PRO A 37 -28.70 0.00 -4.78
N ASN A 38 -29.33 -1.09 -5.21
CA ASN A 38 -28.75 -2.42 -5.28
C ASN A 38 -27.33 -2.37 -5.85
N GLN A 39 -26.45 -3.15 -5.25
CA GLN A 39 -25.06 -3.31 -5.65
C GLN A 39 -24.97 -3.49 -7.16
N ILE A 40 -24.17 -2.64 -7.80
CA ILE A 40 -23.84 -2.76 -9.22
C ILE A 40 -22.99 -4.04 -9.33
N GLU A 41 -23.61 -5.13 -9.81
CA GLU A 41 -22.93 -6.36 -10.16
C GLU A 41 -22.04 -6.08 -11.38
N TYR A 42 -20.73 -6.08 -11.17
CA TYR A 42 -19.77 -6.13 -12.26
C TYR A 42 -19.49 -7.60 -12.55
N GLU A 43 -19.71 -8.03 -13.80
CA GLU A 43 -19.35 -9.37 -14.27
C GLU A 43 -17.87 -9.68 -14.00
N GLU A 44 -17.63 -10.95 -13.70
CA GLU A 44 -16.35 -11.51 -13.29
C GLU A 44 -15.30 -11.46 -14.42
N ASP A 45 -14.57 -10.35 -14.54
CA ASP A 45 -13.32 -10.36 -15.27
C ASP A 45 -12.26 -11.14 -14.46
N GLU A 46 -11.85 -12.27 -15.05
CA GLU A 46 -10.83 -13.23 -14.62
C GLU A 46 -9.89 -12.77 -13.50
N VAL A 47 -10.06 -13.41 -12.34
CA VAL A 47 -9.22 -13.26 -11.15
C VAL A 47 -7.82 -13.79 -11.43
N ILE A 48 -6.92 -12.93 -11.93
CA ILE A 48 -5.49 -13.19 -11.86
C ILE A 48 -5.12 -13.25 -10.37
N SER A 49 -4.86 -14.45 -9.88
CA SER A 49 -4.43 -14.77 -8.52
C SER A 49 -3.17 -13.97 -8.14
N LEU A 50 -3.36 -12.78 -7.56
CA LEU A 50 -2.29 -11.92 -7.05
C LEU A 50 -2.09 -12.14 -5.54
N GLU A 51 -2.06 -13.40 -5.09
CA GLU A 51 -1.96 -13.80 -3.69
C GLU A 51 -0.65 -13.41 -2.97
N ARG A 52 0.23 -12.59 -3.55
CA ARG A 52 1.54 -12.28 -2.94
C ARG A 52 1.67 -10.92 -2.29
N ARG A 53 0.59 -10.18 -2.02
CA ARG A 53 0.72 -8.84 -1.38
C ARG A 53 -0.31 -8.54 -0.29
N SER A 54 -0.86 -9.57 0.36
CA SER A 54 -1.54 -9.35 1.64
C SER A 54 -0.53 -8.90 2.71
N HIS A 55 -0.72 -7.68 3.20
CA HIS A 55 -0.32 -7.25 4.53
C HIS A 55 1.11 -7.58 5.02
N ASN A 56 2.12 -6.95 4.42
CA ASN A 56 3.24 -6.50 5.25
C ASN A 56 2.80 -5.25 6.02
N LYS A 57 1.98 -5.47 7.07
CA LYS A 57 1.78 -4.51 8.16
C LYS A 57 3.15 -3.96 8.53
N LYS A 58 3.28 -2.64 8.57
CA LYS A 58 4.42 -1.82 9.00
C LYS A 58 5.40 -2.54 9.95
N ALA A 59 6.20 -3.47 9.44
CA ALA A 59 7.44 -3.83 10.06
C ALA A 59 8.26 -2.56 9.90
N LYS A 60 8.51 -1.85 11.01
CA LYS A 60 9.57 -0.84 11.06
C LYS A 60 10.73 -1.49 10.33
N LYS A 61 11.03 -1.05 9.10
CA LYS A 61 12.15 -1.59 8.33
C LYS A 61 13.32 -1.29 9.24
N GLN A 62 13.80 -2.28 9.98
CA GLN A 62 15.06 -2.15 10.67
C GLN A 62 16.00 -1.72 9.55
N ILE A 63 16.54 -0.51 9.69
CA ILE A 63 17.51 0.01 8.74
C ILE A 63 18.69 -0.92 8.94
N LYS A 64 18.72 -2.04 8.21
CA LYS A 64 19.82 -2.98 8.18
C LYS A 64 20.95 -2.23 7.49
N LYS A 65 21.65 -1.37 8.24
CA LYS A 65 22.93 -0.78 7.83
C LYS A 65 24.04 -1.85 7.80
N ASN A 66 23.67 -3.13 7.66
CA ASN A 66 24.59 -4.22 7.54
C ASN A 66 25.20 -4.21 6.13
N LYS A 67 26.47 -4.60 6.03
CA LYS A 67 27.21 -4.68 4.78
C LYS A 67 26.47 -5.50 3.72
N GLU A 68 25.84 -6.60 4.12
CA GLU A 68 25.02 -7.46 3.24
C GLU A 68 23.90 -6.70 2.52
N TRP A 69 23.19 -5.80 3.21
CA TRP A 69 22.12 -5.01 2.61
C TRP A 69 22.67 -4.06 1.54
N ILE A 70 23.84 -3.46 1.78
CA ILE A 70 24.52 -2.60 0.81
C ILE A 70 24.93 -3.42 -0.42
N MET A 71 25.47 -4.63 -0.23
CA MET A 71 25.86 -5.51 -1.33
C MET A 71 24.66 -5.93 -2.18
N LYS A 72 23.55 -6.35 -1.55
CA LYS A 72 22.30 -6.68 -2.24
C LYS A 72 21.79 -5.52 -3.07
N LYS A 73 21.89 -4.28 -2.56
CA LYS A 73 21.46 -3.08 -3.30
C LYS A 73 22.37 -2.77 -4.48
N LYS A 74 23.68 -2.95 -4.35
CA LYS A 74 24.62 -2.80 -5.46
C LYS A 74 24.34 -3.82 -6.55
N GLU A 75 24.15 -5.09 -6.20
CA GLU A 75 23.80 -6.16 -7.13
C GLU A 75 22.50 -5.88 -7.88
N GLN A 76 21.44 -5.47 -7.18
CA GLN A 76 20.19 -5.04 -7.81
C GLN A 76 20.37 -3.92 -8.84
N ARG A 77 21.28 -2.97 -8.59
CA ARG A 77 21.58 -1.89 -9.54
C ARG A 77 22.41 -2.39 -10.71
N ARG A 78 23.36 -3.32 -10.50
CA ARG A 78 24.12 -3.98 -11.58
C ARG A 78 23.19 -4.75 -12.52
N MET A 79 22.23 -5.51 -11.97
CA MET A 79 21.23 -6.23 -12.76
C MET A 79 20.35 -5.32 -13.60
N LYS A 80 20.16 -4.07 -13.18
CA LYS A 80 19.43 -3.04 -13.93
C LYS A 80 20.30 -2.29 -14.95
N GLY A 81 21.56 -2.69 -15.14
CA GLY A 81 22.50 -2.01 -16.04
C GLY A 81 22.90 -0.62 -15.58
N LEU A 82 22.59 -0.23 -14.34
CA LEU A 82 22.95 1.10 -13.82
C LEU A 82 24.43 1.11 -13.42
N HIS A 83 25.07 2.28 -13.52
CA HIS A 83 26.42 2.47 -12.99
C HIS A 83 26.46 2.22 -11.48
N VAL A 84 27.35 1.32 -11.03
CA VAL A 84 27.57 0.98 -9.61
C VAL A 84 29.06 0.98 -9.30
N LYS A 85 29.47 1.64 -8.21
CA LYS A 85 30.86 1.62 -7.75
C LYS A 85 31.32 0.23 -7.29
N ARG A 86 32.60 -0.07 -7.54
CA ARG A 86 33.26 -1.33 -7.14
C ARG A 86 33.10 -1.62 -5.65
N ASP A 87 33.14 -2.89 -5.30
CA ASP A 87 33.12 -3.32 -3.91
C ASP A 87 34.49 -3.10 -3.27
N SER A 88 34.48 -2.66 -2.01
CA SER A 88 35.70 -2.36 -1.27
C SER A 88 35.61 -3.00 0.11
N LYS A 89 36.77 -3.29 0.71
CA LYS A 89 36.83 -3.80 2.09
C LYS A 89 36.21 -2.85 3.13
N TYR A 90 36.03 -1.58 2.77
CA TYR A 90 35.47 -0.52 3.63
C TYR A 90 33.96 -0.33 3.46
N THR A 91 33.29 -1.09 2.59
CA THR A 91 31.84 -0.97 2.37
C THR A 91 31.05 -1.30 3.65
N GLY A 92 30.21 -0.37 4.10
CA GLY A 92 29.41 -0.51 5.32
C GLY A 92 30.18 -0.31 6.63
N ARG A 93 31.48 0.00 6.59
CA ARG A 93 32.28 0.24 7.80
C ARG A 93 31.95 1.61 8.40
N LYS A 94 31.79 1.67 9.73
CA LYS A 94 31.65 2.94 10.48
C LYS A 94 32.90 3.80 10.26
N ARG A 95 32.72 5.04 9.80
CA ARG A 95 33.81 6.00 9.68
C ARG A 95 34.15 6.56 11.06
N LYS A 96 35.45 6.79 11.33
CA LYS A 96 35.87 7.48 12.56
C LYS A 96 35.37 8.92 12.49
N GLY A 97 34.89 9.47 13.61
CA GLY A 97 34.35 10.83 13.67
C GLY A 97 35.40 11.94 13.66
N ARG A 98 36.63 11.64 13.25
CA ARG A 98 37.70 12.62 13.09
C ARG A 98 37.97 12.73 11.60
N PHE A 99 37.84 13.95 11.11
CA PHE A 99 38.22 14.36 9.76
C PHE A 99 39.70 14.72 9.76
#